data_AF-A0A7V5ZEB9-F1
#
_entry.id   AF-A0A7V5ZEB9-F1
#
_cell.length_a   1.000
_cell.length_b   1.000
_cell.length_c   1.000
_cell.angle_alpha   90.00
_cell.angle_beta   90.00
_cell.angle_gamma   90.00
#
_symmetry.space_group_name_H-M   'P 1'
#
loop_
_entity.id
_entity.type
_entity.pdbx_description
1 polymer ?
#
loop_
_entity_poly.entity_id
_entity_poly.type
_entity_poly.pdbx_seq_one_letter_code
_entity_poly.pdbx_strand_id
1 'polypeptide(L)'
;DDTDHLANKRVRSVGEQLQAHLRTAFLRMEKIAREKMTAAEDVHQLLPNMVLSVKPVSAALKSFFAQNPLSTFMDQTNPLSEVANKRRLSVLGPGGLGRQSVPPQVRNIFPSHYGRLCPVETPEGQNIGLVNQLTLYARVDEYGFIRSPYRIVRDGRVTDEVVYLAADEEMTAKIAPADTPILDDGTIATEMVQVRSGDEYPTIPREQVEYMDVSPSQVFSVSASMIPFLEHDDAGRALMGANMQRQAVPLVEPEVAFVHTGVERAVALSAPSVIRAQRNGRVRYVSAEEIRVETGEGDLDIYRLKHLQESNKGTAFSYRPAVRLGQRVRAGDVLADGASTQHGELALGRNVLVAFMPWNGYNYEDAVLVSQGLLHRDTYTSVHLETYQTDAVDTKLGTEEITADIPNVGEEARRHLDENGIIRIGAEVRPAAILVGKVAPKAPTEGSTEQRLVRIIFGSQAEEMRDVSLRLPHGERGIITQVLQFARYRYQCQRCNALFYRAKPMEGRNCPRCRGTLQPLPEDELPPGVNHRVRVTIATKRLLTEGDKMAGRHGNKGVISRIQPVEDMPFLMDGTPVDVVLNPLGVPS
;
A
#
# COMPACT_ATOMS: atom_id res chain seq x y z
N ASP A 1 -9.56 -0.67 -39.73
CA ASP A 1 -9.55 -1.24 -38.38
C ASP A 1 -9.24 -0.17 -37.37
N ASP A 2 -10.14 0.03 -36.41
CA ASP A 2 -9.91 0.92 -35.28
C ASP A 2 -8.82 0.31 -34.38
N THR A 3 -7.63 0.91 -34.40
CA THR A 3 -6.48 0.44 -33.64
C THR A 3 -6.71 0.47 -32.13
N ASP A 4 -7.68 1.27 -31.67
CA ASP A 4 -7.95 1.45 -30.26
C ASP A 4 -8.98 0.47 -29.69
N HIS A 5 -9.69 -0.25 -30.55
CA HIS A 5 -10.63 -1.31 -30.17
C HIS A 5 -9.94 -2.44 -29.38
N LEU A 6 -10.58 -2.96 -28.33
CA LEU A 6 -9.99 -4.00 -27.48
C LEU A 6 -9.80 -5.37 -28.17
N ALA A 7 -10.41 -5.60 -29.33
CA ALA A 7 -10.08 -6.75 -30.17
C ALA A 7 -8.65 -6.67 -30.73
N ASN A 8 -8.12 -5.45 -30.87
CA ASN A 8 -6.77 -5.19 -31.42
C ASN A 8 -5.72 -4.94 -30.32
N LYS A 9 -6.14 -4.92 -29.05
CA LYS A 9 -5.27 -4.69 -27.89
C LYS A 9 -5.29 -5.87 -26.94
N ARG A 10 -4.11 -6.31 -26.52
CA ARG A 10 -3.99 -7.38 -25.52
C ARG A 10 -3.16 -6.95 -24.32
N VAL A 11 -3.51 -7.50 -23.16
CA VAL A 11 -2.83 -7.30 -21.89
C VAL A 11 -1.60 -8.20 -21.82
N ARG A 12 -0.45 -7.61 -21.48
CA ARG A 12 0.78 -8.34 -21.19
C ARG A 12 1.00 -8.47 -19.70
N SER A 13 0.85 -9.68 -19.18
CA SER A 13 1.09 -9.97 -17.77
C SER A 13 2.57 -9.90 -17.39
N VAL A 14 2.86 -9.85 -16.09
CA VAL A 14 4.25 -9.88 -15.57
C VAL A 14 5.00 -11.12 -16.05
N GLY A 15 4.33 -12.27 -16.14
CA GLY A 15 4.93 -13.54 -16.56
C GLY A 15 5.45 -13.48 -17.99
N GLU A 16 4.64 -12.93 -18.91
CA GLU A 16 5.04 -12.80 -20.31
C GLU A 16 6.20 -11.80 -20.50
N GLN A 17 6.13 -10.64 -19.84
CA GLN A 17 7.21 -9.65 -19.94
C GLN A 17 8.53 -10.19 -19.37
N LEU A 18 8.44 -10.92 -18.24
CA LEU A 18 9.60 -11.55 -17.63
C LEU A 18 10.16 -12.65 -18.51
N GLN A 19 9.31 -13.49 -19.13
CA GLN A 19 9.72 -14.53 -20.06
C GLN A 19 10.50 -13.95 -21.25
N ALA A 20 10.02 -12.84 -21.85
CA ALA A 20 10.72 -12.18 -22.95
C ALA A 20 12.11 -11.64 -22.52
N HIS A 21 12.18 -11.07 -21.32
CA HIS A 21 13.44 -10.55 -20.77
C HIS A 21 14.43 -11.70 -20.46
N LEU A 22 13.94 -12.78 -19.84
CA LEU A 22 14.72 -13.98 -19.54
C LEU A 22 15.20 -14.70 -20.80
N ARG A 23 14.38 -14.78 -21.86
CA ARG A 23 14.78 -15.39 -23.14
C ARG A 23 16.04 -14.75 -23.69
N THR A 24 16.13 -13.42 -23.64
CA THR A 24 17.33 -12.68 -24.08
C THR A 24 18.54 -13.02 -23.19
N ALA A 25 18.34 -13.19 -21.88
CA ALA A 25 19.39 -13.60 -20.96
C ALA A 25 19.88 -15.03 -21.20
N PHE A 26 18.97 -15.96 -21.49
CA PHE A 26 19.30 -17.34 -21.84
C PHE A 26 20.07 -17.43 -23.16
N LEU A 27 19.71 -16.65 -24.18
CA LEU A 27 20.48 -16.58 -25.43
C LEU A 27 21.91 -16.08 -25.20
N ARG A 28 22.11 -15.11 -24.29
CA ARG A 28 23.45 -14.67 -23.90
C ARG A 28 24.22 -15.76 -23.15
N MET A 29 23.56 -16.47 -22.25
CA MET A 29 24.15 -17.60 -21.53
C MET A 29 24.56 -18.72 -22.49
N GLU A 30 23.72 -19.03 -23.48
CA GLU A 30 24.01 -20.01 -24.53
C GLU A 30 25.22 -19.60 -25.36
N LYS A 31 25.30 -18.33 -25.79
CA LYS A 31 26.46 -17.82 -26.53
C LYS A 31 27.76 -17.97 -25.74
N ILE A 32 27.77 -17.57 -24.48
CA ILE A 32 28.95 -17.69 -23.59
C ILE A 32 29.32 -19.16 -23.37
N ALA A 33 28.32 -20.02 -23.17
CA ALA A 33 28.53 -21.46 -23.04
C ALA A 33 29.18 -22.04 -24.29
N ARG A 34 28.66 -21.69 -25.48
CA ARG A 34 29.20 -22.13 -26.78
C ARG A 34 30.65 -21.68 -26.97
N GLU A 35 30.96 -20.41 -26.71
CA GLU A 35 32.32 -19.87 -26.79
C GLU A 35 33.29 -20.61 -25.86
N LYS A 36 32.88 -20.89 -24.62
CA LYS A 36 33.69 -21.66 -23.66
C LYS A 36 33.91 -23.11 -24.10
N MET A 37 32.88 -23.75 -24.66
CA MET A 37 33.00 -25.12 -25.18
C MET A 37 33.91 -25.19 -26.39
N THR A 38 33.87 -24.19 -27.29
CA THR A 38 34.77 -24.12 -28.45
C THR A 38 36.21 -23.79 -28.06
N ALA A 39 36.41 -23.00 -27.00
CA ALA A 39 37.75 -22.62 -26.53
C ALA A 39 38.42 -23.68 -25.64
N ALA A 40 37.70 -24.73 -25.24
CA ALA A 40 38.25 -25.79 -24.39
C ALA A 40 39.06 -26.79 -25.23
N GLU A 41 40.30 -27.03 -24.82
CA GLU A 41 41.21 -27.98 -25.50
C GLU A 41 40.87 -29.45 -25.23
N ASP A 42 40.28 -29.76 -24.05
CA ASP A 42 39.88 -31.13 -23.66
C ASP A 42 38.40 -31.18 -23.26
N VAL A 43 37.61 -31.85 -24.09
CA VAL A 43 36.15 -32.01 -23.92
C VAL A 43 35.82 -32.91 -22.73
N HIS A 44 36.71 -33.82 -22.33
CA HIS A 44 36.44 -34.78 -21.24
C HIS A 44 36.57 -34.18 -19.84
N GLN A 45 37.17 -32.99 -19.72
CA GLN A 45 37.33 -32.27 -18.44
C GLN A 45 36.26 -31.19 -18.22
N LEU A 46 35.38 -30.95 -19.20
CA LEU A 46 34.34 -29.92 -19.11
C LEU A 46 33.19 -30.38 -18.22
N LEU A 47 33.05 -29.74 -17.06
CA LEU A 47 31.88 -29.89 -16.20
C LEU A 47 30.82 -28.81 -16.50
N PRO A 48 29.51 -29.13 -16.40
CA PRO A 48 28.43 -28.18 -16.71
C PRO A 48 28.47 -26.88 -15.91
N ASN A 49 28.91 -26.92 -14.65
CA ASN A 49 29.05 -25.74 -13.78
C ASN A 49 30.18 -24.78 -14.22
N MET A 50 31.16 -25.24 -14.98
CA MET A 50 32.23 -24.40 -15.52
C MET A 50 31.78 -23.65 -16.79
N VAL A 51 30.88 -24.27 -17.54
CA VAL A 51 30.33 -23.74 -18.79
C VAL A 51 29.17 -22.78 -18.52
N LEU A 52 28.21 -23.20 -17.68
CA LEU A 52 26.98 -22.46 -17.41
C LEU A 52 27.20 -21.38 -16.33
N SER A 53 26.99 -20.12 -16.72
CA SER A 53 27.04 -18.98 -15.79
C SER A 53 25.63 -18.49 -15.48
N VAL A 54 25.27 -18.42 -14.20
CA VAL A 54 23.98 -17.86 -13.73
C VAL A 54 23.95 -16.32 -13.71
N LYS A 55 25.10 -15.67 -13.89
CA LYS A 55 25.23 -14.21 -13.80
C LYS A 55 24.33 -13.46 -14.81
N PRO A 56 24.25 -13.83 -16.11
CA PRO A 56 23.38 -13.15 -17.07
C PRO A 56 21.90 -13.21 -16.68
N VAL A 57 21.44 -14.37 -16.20
CA VAL A 57 20.06 -14.58 -15.77
C VAL A 57 19.73 -13.77 -14.52
N SER A 58 20.60 -13.83 -13.51
CA SER A 58 20.43 -13.06 -12.27
C SER A 58 20.47 -11.56 -12.50
N ALA A 59 21.36 -11.08 -13.39
CA ALA A 59 21.43 -9.68 -13.78
C ALA A 59 20.17 -9.22 -14.51
N ALA A 60 19.65 -10.04 -15.44
CA ALA A 60 18.41 -9.75 -16.15
C ALA A 60 17.21 -9.67 -15.19
N LEU A 61 17.10 -10.59 -14.22
CA LEU A 61 16.05 -10.54 -13.19
C LEU A 61 16.13 -9.25 -12.36
N LYS A 62 17.31 -8.90 -11.86
CA LYS A 62 17.52 -7.66 -11.11
C LYS A 62 17.19 -6.43 -11.96
N SER A 63 17.64 -6.41 -13.21
CA SER A 63 17.38 -5.32 -14.15
C SER A 63 15.87 -5.16 -14.43
N PHE A 64 15.15 -6.27 -14.62
CA PHE A 64 13.71 -6.25 -14.87
C PHE A 64 12.94 -5.57 -13.73
N PHE A 65 13.13 -6.04 -12.49
CA PHE A 65 12.38 -5.48 -11.37
C PHE A 65 12.85 -4.09 -10.93
N ALA A 66 14.12 -3.75 -11.16
CA ALA A 66 14.67 -2.45 -10.76
C ALA A 66 14.44 -1.33 -11.79
N GLN A 67 14.42 -1.65 -13.09
CA GLN A 67 14.40 -0.64 -14.16
C GLN A 67 13.09 -0.61 -14.96
N ASN A 68 12.25 -1.65 -14.88
CA ASN A 68 10.97 -1.64 -15.61
C ASN A 68 10.03 -0.59 -15.00
N PRO A 69 9.54 0.41 -15.77
CA PRO A 69 8.64 1.44 -15.26
C PRO A 69 7.29 0.89 -14.78
N LEU A 70 6.92 -0.34 -15.15
CA LEU A 70 5.74 -1.03 -14.65
C LEU A 70 5.97 -1.71 -13.29
N SER A 71 7.23 -1.93 -12.90
CA SER A 71 7.63 -2.40 -11.58
C SER A 71 7.63 -1.23 -10.59
N THR A 72 6.44 -0.86 -10.14
CA THR A 72 6.24 0.27 -9.23
C THR A 72 6.06 -0.21 -7.79
N PHE A 73 6.39 0.65 -6.82
CA PHE A 73 6.02 0.40 -5.43
C PHE A 73 4.50 0.23 -5.31
N MET A 74 4.10 -0.80 -4.57
CA MET A 74 2.70 -1.08 -4.34
C MET A 74 2.07 0.05 -3.53
N ASP A 75 0.93 0.55 -4.00
CA ASP A 75 0.19 1.59 -3.29
C ASP A 75 -0.54 0.98 -2.10
N GLN A 76 0.06 1.11 -0.93
CA GLN A 76 -0.43 0.55 0.33
C GLN A 76 -0.91 1.65 1.27
N THR A 77 -1.70 2.59 0.74
CA THR A 77 -2.38 3.56 1.59
C THR A 77 -3.45 2.84 2.43
N ASN A 78 -4.29 2.04 1.77
CA ASN A 78 -5.35 1.22 2.38
C ASN A 78 -5.60 -0.05 1.55
N PRO A 79 -6.44 -1.00 2.00
CA PRO A 79 -6.69 -2.24 1.26
C PRO A 79 -7.28 -2.04 -0.14
N LEU A 80 -8.13 -1.03 -0.34
CA LEU A 80 -8.66 -0.69 -1.66
C LEU A 80 -7.55 -0.24 -2.61
N SER A 81 -6.64 0.64 -2.16
CA SER A 81 -5.53 1.12 -2.98
C SER A 81 -4.66 -0.03 -3.47
N GLU A 82 -4.45 -1.06 -2.63
CA GLU A 82 -3.68 -2.24 -2.99
C GLU A 82 -4.38 -3.07 -4.08
N VAL A 83 -5.67 -3.38 -3.88
CA VAL A 83 -6.47 -4.16 -4.85
C VAL A 83 -6.57 -3.42 -6.18
N ALA A 84 -6.85 -2.12 -6.14
CA ALA A 84 -6.93 -1.28 -7.33
C ALA A 84 -5.57 -1.15 -8.05
N ASN A 85 -4.44 -1.11 -7.33
CA ASN A 85 -3.11 -1.06 -7.96
C ASN A 85 -2.79 -2.36 -8.70
N LYS A 86 -3.16 -3.51 -8.12
CA LYS A 86 -2.96 -4.84 -8.73
C LYS A 86 -3.81 -5.07 -9.98
N ARG A 87 -4.97 -4.39 -10.09
CA ARG A 87 -5.91 -4.49 -11.22
C ARG A 87 -5.73 -3.39 -12.27
N ARG A 88 -4.70 -2.56 -12.11
CA ARG A 88 -4.39 -1.42 -12.98
C ARG A 88 -3.75 -1.87 -14.29
N LEU A 89 -4.25 -1.30 -15.38
CA LEU A 89 -3.71 -1.46 -16.73
C LEU A 89 -3.07 -0.16 -17.20
N SER A 90 -1.96 -0.28 -17.91
CA SER A 90 -1.22 0.85 -18.46
C SER A 90 -0.91 0.60 -19.92
N VAL A 91 -1.23 1.58 -20.77
CA VAL A 91 -0.82 1.60 -22.19
C VAL A 91 0.63 2.06 -22.33
N LEU A 92 1.19 2.67 -21.27
CA LEU A 92 2.59 3.11 -21.20
C LEU A 92 3.52 1.97 -20.81
N GLY A 93 4.77 2.01 -21.27
CA GLY A 93 5.84 1.10 -20.86
C GLY A 93 6.50 0.35 -22.02
N PRO A 94 7.39 -0.61 -21.74
CA PRO A 94 8.08 -1.39 -22.76
C PRO A 94 7.11 -2.12 -23.71
N GLY A 95 7.16 -1.80 -25.00
CA GLY A 95 6.25 -2.34 -26.01
C GLY A 95 4.87 -1.67 -26.07
N GLY A 96 4.65 -0.61 -25.29
CA GLY A 96 3.49 0.28 -25.36
C GLY A 96 3.89 1.68 -25.85
N LEU A 97 3.09 2.68 -25.47
CA LEU A 97 3.32 4.07 -25.86
C LEU A 97 4.34 4.78 -24.97
N GLY A 98 5.13 5.67 -25.58
CA GLY A 98 5.97 6.62 -24.86
C GLY A 98 5.17 7.81 -24.32
N ARG A 99 5.71 8.51 -23.31
CA ARG A 99 5.00 9.64 -22.66
C ARG A 99 4.92 10.92 -23.49
N GLN A 100 5.79 11.11 -24.48
CA GLN A 100 6.01 12.43 -25.11
C GLN A 100 5.18 12.72 -26.36
N SER A 101 4.47 11.73 -26.93
CA SER A 101 3.54 11.93 -28.05
C SER A 101 2.47 10.84 -28.05
N VAL A 102 1.47 10.97 -27.19
CA VAL A 102 0.32 10.06 -27.20
C VAL A 102 -0.80 10.71 -28.03
N PRO A 103 -1.29 10.04 -29.10
CA PRO A 103 -2.41 10.54 -29.87
C PRO A 103 -3.63 10.78 -28.97
N PRO A 104 -4.39 11.86 -29.16
CA PRO A 104 -5.56 12.16 -28.33
C PRO A 104 -6.60 11.02 -28.32
N GLN A 105 -6.75 10.30 -29.44
CA GLN A 105 -7.75 9.25 -29.62
C GLN A 105 -7.59 8.10 -28.62
N VAL A 106 -6.35 7.75 -28.25
CA VAL A 106 -6.05 6.65 -27.33
C VAL A 106 -6.61 6.90 -25.93
N ARG A 107 -6.88 8.17 -25.59
CA ARG A 107 -7.43 8.57 -24.29
C ARG A 107 -8.96 8.46 -24.24
N ASN A 108 -9.62 8.29 -25.38
CA ASN A 108 -11.07 8.24 -25.46
C ASN A 108 -11.61 6.93 -24.88
N ILE A 109 -12.88 6.96 -24.51
CA ILE A 109 -13.63 5.78 -24.10
C ILE A 109 -14.23 5.16 -25.35
N PHE A 110 -13.97 3.88 -25.56
CA PHE A 110 -14.49 3.13 -26.71
C PHE A 110 -15.61 2.19 -26.26
N PRO A 111 -16.61 1.90 -27.10
CA PRO A 111 -17.69 0.95 -26.79
C PRO A 111 -17.18 -0.42 -26.33
N SER A 112 -16.08 -0.91 -26.93
CA SER A 112 -15.43 -2.17 -26.53
C SER A 112 -14.96 -2.21 -25.07
N HIS A 113 -14.80 -1.05 -24.40
CA HIS A 113 -14.45 -0.97 -22.98
C HIS A 113 -15.58 -1.47 -22.06
N TYR A 114 -16.82 -1.52 -22.53
CA TYR A 114 -17.97 -1.96 -21.75
C TYR A 114 -17.72 -3.32 -21.09
N GLY A 115 -17.91 -3.38 -19.77
CA GLY A 115 -17.66 -4.60 -18.98
C GLY A 115 -16.20 -5.03 -18.86
N ARG A 116 -15.23 -4.30 -19.44
CA ARG A 116 -13.79 -4.66 -19.50
C ARG A 116 -12.89 -3.63 -18.82
N LEU A 117 -13.00 -2.37 -19.21
CA LEU A 117 -12.27 -1.24 -18.64
C LEU A 117 -13.27 -0.26 -18.05
N CYS A 118 -13.03 0.19 -16.82
CA CYS A 118 -13.90 1.14 -16.18
C CYS A 118 -13.82 2.50 -16.90
N PRO A 119 -14.97 3.09 -17.30
CA PRO A 119 -14.99 4.38 -17.98
C PRO A 119 -14.73 5.57 -17.04
N VAL A 120 -14.86 5.38 -15.73
CA VAL A 120 -14.82 6.44 -14.72
C VAL A 120 -13.48 6.45 -13.96
N GLU A 121 -12.89 5.30 -13.64
CA GLU A 121 -11.67 5.25 -12.82
C GLU A 121 -10.40 5.35 -13.67
N THR A 122 -9.89 6.57 -13.82
CA THR A 122 -8.59 6.88 -14.42
C THR A 122 -7.90 8.02 -13.64
N PRO A 123 -6.55 8.10 -13.62
CA PRO A 123 -5.87 9.22 -12.98
C PRO A 123 -6.18 10.55 -13.66
N GLU A 124 -6.36 11.60 -12.87
CA GLU A 124 -6.46 12.98 -13.36
C GLU A 124 -5.11 13.46 -13.95
N GLY A 125 -5.17 14.43 -14.87
CA GLY A 125 -3.98 15.06 -15.46
C GLY A 125 -3.39 14.31 -16.64
N GLN A 126 -2.06 14.25 -16.74
CA GLN A 126 -1.37 13.80 -17.97
C GLN A 126 -1.64 12.33 -18.33
N ASN A 127 -2.02 11.50 -17.37
CA ASN A 127 -2.23 10.05 -17.57
C ASN A 127 -3.70 9.66 -17.84
N ILE A 128 -4.61 10.63 -17.96
CA ILE A 128 -6.03 10.37 -18.23
C ILE A 128 -6.21 9.50 -19.48
N GLY A 129 -6.97 8.41 -19.34
CA GLY A 129 -7.23 7.42 -20.40
C GLY A 129 -6.05 6.50 -20.76
N LEU A 130 -4.84 6.79 -20.27
CA LEU A 130 -3.64 5.95 -20.52
C LEU A 130 -3.43 4.88 -19.44
N VAL A 131 -3.99 5.14 -18.27
CA VAL A 131 -4.04 4.22 -17.14
C VAL A 131 -5.50 3.98 -16.84
N ASN A 132 -5.92 2.73 -16.96
CA ASN A 132 -7.31 2.32 -16.78
C ASN A 132 -7.39 1.18 -15.77
N GLN A 133 -8.59 0.92 -15.28
CA GLN A 133 -8.85 -0.13 -14.30
C GLN A 133 -9.72 -1.21 -14.90
N LEU A 134 -9.42 -2.47 -14.57
CA LEU A 134 -10.31 -3.58 -14.86
C LEU A 134 -11.64 -3.40 -14.11
N THR A 135 -12.75 -3.67 -14.79
CA THR A 135 -14.08 -3.73 -14.16
C THR A 135 -14.19 -4.89 -13.17
N LEU A 136 -15.27 -4.97 -12.39
CA LEU A 136 -15.48 -6.00 -11.37
C LEU A 136 -15.31 -7.43 -11.91
N TYR A 137 -15.98 -7.76 -13.00
CA TYR A 137 -16.07 -9.15 -13.47
C TYR A 137 -15.16 -9.47 -14.67
N ALA A 138 -14.45 -8.48 -15.21
CA ALA A 138 -13.53 -8.69 -16.32
C ALA A 138 -12.46 -9.74 -16.00
N ARG A 139 -12.16 -10.58 -17.00
CA ARG A 139 -11.08 -11.57 -16.95
C ARG A 139 -10.14 -11.38 -18.13
N VAL A 140 -8.87 -11.70 -17.93
CA VAL A 140 -7.88 -11.78 -19.02
C VAL A 140 -7.72 -13.25 -19.37
N ASP A 141 -7.91 -13.61 -20.64
CA ASP A 141 -7.74 -14.98 -21.10
C ASP A 141 -6.27 -15.36 -21.34
N GLU A 142 -6.04 -16.59 -21.81
CA GLU A 142 -4.70 -17.13 -22.06
C GLU A 142 -3.93 -16.40 -23.16
N TYR A 143 -4.63 -15.75 -24.10
CA TYR A 143 -4.05 -14.98 -25.20
C TYR A 143 -3.79 -13.51 -24.81
N GLY A 144 -4.36 -13.07 -23.68
CA GLY A 144 -4.23 -11.73 -23.13
C GLY A 144 -5.39 -10.81 -23.50
N PHE A 145 -6.48 -11.31 -24.08
CA PHE A 145 -7.66 -10.48 -24.36
C PHE A 145 -8.55 -10.38 -23.13
N ILE A 146 -9.18 -9.20 -22.96
CA ILE A 146 -10.08 -8.95 -21.85
C ILE A 146 -11.48 -9.40 -22.24
N ARG A 147 -12.10 -10.25 -21.42
CA ARG A 147 -13.45 -10.79 -21.63
C ARG A 147 -14.39 -10.29 -20.54
N SER A 148 -15.64 -10.06 -20.91
CA SER A 148 -16.74 -9.67 -20.01
C SER A 148 -17.77 -10.80 -19.93
N PRO A 149 -18.36 -11.09 -18.76
CA PRO A 149 -19.39 -12.11 -18.64
C PRO A 149 -20.78 -11.63 -19.08
N TYR A 150 -21.56 -12.54 -19.66
CA TYR A 150 -22.95 -12.33 -20.04
C TYR A 150 -23.77 -13.60 -19.77
N ARG A 151 -25.04 -13.45 -19.41
CA ARG A 151 -26.01 -14.56 -19.31
C ARG A 151 -26.54 -14.90 -20.69
N ILE A 152 -26.67 -16.18 -21.01
CA ILE A 152 -27.24 -16.63 -22.28
C ILE A 152 -28.76 -16.48 -22.25
N VAL A 153 -29.34 -15.95 -23.33
CA VAL A 153 -30.79 -15.89 -23.55
C VAL A 153 -31.16 -16.89 -24.64
N ARG A 154 -32.14 -17.76 -24.36
CA ARG A 154 -32.66 -18.75 -25.32
C ARG A 154 -34.16 -18.56 -25.45
N ASP A 155 -34.64 -18.30 -26.66
CA ASP A 155 -36.06 -18.12 -26.98
C ASP A 155 -36.77 -17.12 -26.05
N GLY A 156 -36.13 -15.98 -25.76
CA GLY A 156 -36.66 -14.94 -24.87
C GLY A 156 -36.56 -15.23 -23.37
N ARG A 157 -35.94 -16.35 -22.98
CA ARG A 157 -35.71 -16.75 -21.59
C ARG A 157 -34.25 -16.62 -21.19
N VAL A 158 -33.98 -15.85 -20.14
CA VAL A 158 -32.65 -15.65 -19.58
C VAL A 158 -32.26 -16.88 -18.75
N THR A 159 -31.09 -17.44 -19.02
CA THR A 159 -30.56 -18.63 -18.33
C THR A 159 -29.55 -18.24 -17.24
N ASP A 160 -29.21 -19.18 -16.36
CA ASP A 160 -28.14 -19.01 -15.36
C ASP A 160 -26.75 -19.37 -15.91
N GLU A 161 -26.67 -19.76 -17.19
CA GLU A 161 -25.41 -20.03 -17.86
C GLU A 161 -24.71 -18.71 -18.23
N VAL A 162 -23.47 -18.55 -17.75
CA VAL A 162 -22.65 -17.35 -17.99
C VAL A 162 -21.52 -17.67 -18.95
N VAL A 163 -21.44 -16.92 -20.04
CA VAL A 163 -20.36 -16.99 -21.03
C VAL A 163 -19.50 -15.73 -20.98
N TYR A 164 -18.20 -15.86 -21.23
CA TYR A 164 -17.27 -14.74 -21.29
C TYR A 164 -16.96 -14.38 -22.74
N LEU A 165 -17.45 -13.24 -23.20
CA LEU A 165 -17.25 -12.79 -24.59
C LEU A 165 -16.03 -11.87 -24.71
N ALA A 166 -15.25 -12.07 -25.77
CA ALA A 166 -14.24 -11.14 -26.23
C ALA A 166 -14.89 -9.92 -26.92
N ALA A 167 -14.10 -8.87 -27.17
CA ALA A 167 -14.64 -7.60 -27.67
C ALA A 167 -15.17 -7.70 -29.11
N ASP A 168 -14.59 -8.56 -29.93
CA ASP A 168 -15.02 -8.87 -31.30
C ASP A 168 -16.28 -9.74 -31.32
N GLU A 169 -16.35 -10.76 -30.47
CA GLU A 169 -17.53 -11.61 -30.30
C GLU A 169 -18.76 -10.78 -29.90
N GLU A 170 -18.57 -9.84 -28.98
CA GLU A 170 -19.61 -8.95 -28.47
C GLU A 170 -20.18 -7.99 -29.52
N MET A 171 -19.36 -7.56 -30.48
CA MET A 171 -19.75 -6.52 -31.45
C MET A 171 -20.91 -6.96 -32.35
N THR A 172 -21.05 -8.26 -32.57
CA THR A 172 -22.12 -8.83 -33.40
C THR A 172 -23.32 -9.34 -32.58
N ALA A 173 -23.18 -9.39 -31.27
CA ALA A 173 -24.16 -9.97 -30.37
C ALA A 173 -25.22 -8.94 -29.97
N LYS A 174 -26.48 -9.41 -29.82
CA LYS A 174 -27.61 -8.60 -29.32
C LYS A 174 -27.76 -8.76 -27.81
N ILE A 175 -27.29 -7.77 -27.05
CA ILE A 175 -27.16 -7.86 -25.59
C ILE A 175 -28.15 -6.95 -24.88
N ALA A 176 -29.00 -7.52 -24.04
CA ALA A 176 -29.93 -6.78 -23.20
C ALA A 176 -29.24 -6.21 -21.93
N PRO A 177 -29.62 -5.00 -21.48
CA PRO A 177 -29.17 -4.44 -20.21
C PRO A 177 -29.53 -5.30 -19.00
N ALA A 178 -28.75 -5.19 -17.92
CA ALA A 178 -28.93 -6.01 -16.71
C ALA A 178 -30.22 -5.70 -15.93
N ASP A 179 -30.76 -4.49 -16.09
CA ASP A 179 -31.99 -4.00 -15.45
C ASP A 179 -33.25 -4.29 -16.27
N THR A 180 -33.11 -5.00 -17.41
CA THR A 180 -34.27 -5.46 -18.21
C THR A 180 -35.20 -6.32 -17.33
N PRO A 181 -36.49 -5.97 -17.20
CA PRO A 181 -37.41 -6.73 -16.36
C PRO A 181 -37.58 -8.17 -16.82
N ILE A 182 -37.43 -9.12 -15.88
CA ILE A 182 -37.64 -10.56 -16.10
C ILE A 182 -38.77 -11.06 -15.21
N LEU A 183 -39.53 -12.05 -15.71
CA LEU A 183 -40.53 -12.79 -14.96
C LEU A 183 -39.86 -13.85 -14.07
N ASP A 184 -40.61 -14.41 -13.11
CA ASP A 184 -40.10 -15.42 -12.17
C ASP A 184 -39.58 -16.69 -12.84
N ASP A 185 -40.07 -17.01 -14.04
CA ASP A 185 -39.60 -18.14 -14.84
C ASP A 185 -38.32 -17.81 -15.64
N GLY A 186 -37.84 -16.56 -15.62
CA GLY A 186 -36.68 -16.07 -16.35
C GLY A 186 -36.99 -15.48 -17.74
N THR A 187 -38.26 -15.43 -18.15
CA THR A 187 -38.66 -14.82 -19.44
C THR A 187 -38.55 -13.31 -19.36
N ILE A 188 -37.99 -12.66 -20.40
CA ILE A 188 -37.98 -11.19 -20.48
C ILE A 188 -39.42 -10.68 -20.53
N ALA A 189 -39.80 -9.77 -19.64
CA ALA A 189 -41.21 -9.39 -19.47
C ALA A 189 -41.76 -8.60 -20.68
N THR A 190 -40.95 -7.73 -21.27
CA THR A 190 -41.33 -6.91 -22.43
C THR A 190 -41.21 -7.67 -23.74
N GLU A 191 -42.15 -7.45 -24.66
CA GLU A 191 -42.12 -8.05 -26.01
C GLU A 191 -40.98 -7.48 -26.86
N MET A 192 -40.76 -6.17 -26.75
CA MET A 192 -39.72 -5.43 -27.46
C MET A 192 -38.71 -4.92 -26.44
N VAL A 193 -37.43 -5.19 -26.70
CA VAL A 193 -36.31 -4.92 -25.78
C VAL A 193 -35.28 -4.07 -26.53
N GLN A 194 -34.85 -2.97 -25.92
CA GLN A 194 -33.69 -2.24 -26.41
C GLN A 194 -32.43 -3.02 -26.05
N VAL A 195 -31.66 -3.40 -27.07
CA VAL A 195 -30.40 -4.12 -26.88
C VAL A 195 -29.25 -3.28 -27.41
N ARG A 196 -28.04 -3.60 -26.94
CA ARG A 196 -26.80 -3.12 -27.55
C ARG A 196 -26.35 -4.13 -28.61
N SER A 197 -26.02 -3.63 -29.80
CA SER A 197 -25.48 -4.42 -30.91
C SER A 197 -24.45 -3.57 -31.65
N GLY A 198 -23.17 -3.82 -31.40
CA GLY A 198 -22.09 -2.95 -31.85
C GLY A 198 -22.23 -1.54 -31.23
N ASP A 199 -22.29 -0.53 -32.09
CA ASP A 199 -22.44 0.88 -31.69
C ASP A 199 -23.90 1.37 -31.75
N GLU A 200 -24.84 0.49 -32.08
CA GLU A 200 -26.27 0.79 -32.19
C GLU A 200 -27.08 0.24 -31.01
N TYR A 201 -28.24 0.87 -30.78
CA TYR A 201 -29.18 0.51 -29.71
C TYR A 201 -30.57 0.15 -30.26
N PRO A 202 -30.69 -0.89 -31.12
CA PRO A 202 -31.95 -1.25 -31.74
C PRO A 202 -32.94 -1.80 -30.70
N THR A 203 -34.24 -1.62 -30.98
CA THR A 203 -35.31 -2.28 -30.24
C THR A 203 -35.76 -3.51 -31.02
N ILE A 204 -35.61 -4.69 -30.44
CA ILE A 204 -35.86 -5.99 -31.08
C ILE A 204 -36.85 -6.84 -30.28
N PRO A 205 -37.51 -7.84 -30.89
CA PRO A 205 -38.30 -8.82 -30.15
C PRO A 205 -37.45 -9.60 -29.15
N ARG A 206 -38.00 -9.94 -27.98
CA ARG A 206 -37.29 -10.68 -26.92
C ARG A 206 -36.69 -12.01 -27.38
N GLU A 207 -37.32 -12.66 -28.37
CA GLU A 207 -36.87 -13.93 -28.93
C GLU A 207 -35.56 -13.79 -29.73
N GLN A 208 -35.22 -12.57 -30.15
CA GLN A 208 -33.98 -12.27 -30.87
C GLN A 208 -32.84 -11.81 -29.96
N VAL A 209 -33.09 -11.67 -28.66
CA VAL A 209 -32.04 -11.32 -27.68
C VAL A 209 -31.17 -12.56 -27.47
N GLU A 210 -29.85 -12.38 -27.59
CA GLU A 210 -28.89 -13.50 -27.49
C GLU A 210 -28.26 -13.57 -26.10
N TYR A 211 -27.98 -12.42 -25.50
CA TYR A 211 -27.33 -12.33 -24.19
C TYR A 211 -27.93 -11.22 -23.34
N MET A 212 -27.64 -11.27 -22.04
CA MET A 212 -27.99 -10.24 -21.06
C MET A 212 -26.80 -9.98 -20.14
N ASP A 213 -26.58 -8.72 -19.77
CA ASP A 213 -25.58 -8.34 -18.78
C ASP A 213 -25.78 -9.07 -17.44
N VAL A 214 -24.69 -9.43 -16.74
CA VAL A 214 -24.82 -10.17 -15.46
C VAL A 214 -25.22 -9.28 -14.28
N SER A 215 -24.84 -8.00 -14.32
CA SER A 215 -25.06 -7.04 -13.25
C SER A 215 -24.89 -5.61 -13.77
N PRO A 216 -25.70 -4.64 -13.32
CA PRO A 216 -25.49 -3.22 -13.66
C PRO A 216 -24.09 -2.72 -13.26
N SER A 217 -23.51 -3.28 -12.19
CA SER A 217 -22.18 -2.88 -11.71
C SER A 217 -21.02 -3.44 -12.56
N GLN A 218 -21.28 -4.31 -13.54
CA GLN A 218 -20.24 -4.94 -14.34
C GLN A 218 -19.39 -3.97 -15.16
N VAL A 219 -19.92 -2.77 -15.42
CA VAL A 219 -19.27 -1.71 -16.21
C VAL A 219 -18.24 -0.95 -15.38
N PHE A 220 -18.30 -1.04 -14.05
CA PHE A 220 -17.49 -0.25 -13.14
C PHE A 220 -16.34 -1.05 -12.53
N SER A 221 -15.29 -0.34 -12.12
CA SER A 221 -14.18 -0.90 -11.36
C SER A 221 -14.57 -1.12 -9.91
N VAL A 222 -13.69 -1.81 -9.17
CA VAL A 222 -13.83 -2.02 -7.73
C VAL A 222 -14.07 -0.71 -6.97
N SER A 223 -13.30 0.35 -7.24
CA SER A 223 -13.41 1.61 -6.50
C SER A 223 -14.70 2.36 -6.83
N ALA A 224 -15.09 2.40 -8.11
CA ALA A 224 -16.30 3.08 -8.56
C ALA A 224 -17.57 2.36 -8.06
N SER A 225 -17.59 1.03 -8.06
CA SER A 225 -18.71 0.25 -7.56
C SER A 225 -18.94 0.32 -6.05
N MET A 226 -18.04 0.94 -5.28
CA MET A 226 -18.23 1.20 -3.83
C MET A 226 -18.84 2.58 -3.54
N ILE A 227 -19.11 3.37 -4.58
CA ILE A 227 -19.84 4.64 -4.46
C ILE A 227 -21.33 4.30 -4.49
N PRO A 228 -22.08 4.48 -3.39
CA PRO A 228 -23.52 4.31 -3.40
C PRO A 228 -24.17 5.42 -4.23
N PHE A 229 -25.32 5.17 -4.83
CA PHE A 229 -26.05 6.15 -5.65
C PHE A 229 -25.22 6.74 -6.81
N LEU A 230 -24.27 5.97 -7.33
CA LEU A 230 -23.38 6.38 -8.42
C LEU A 230 -24.14 6.91 -9.64
N GLU A 231 -25.33 6.38 -9.90
CA GLU A 231 -26.23 6.80 -10.98
C GLU A 231 -26.74 8.24 -10.85
N HIS A 232 -26.59 8.86 -9.69
CA HIS A 232 -26.95 10.26 -9.43
C HIS A 232 -25.73 11.20 -9.42
N ASP A 233 -24.51 10.67 -9.56
CA ASP A 233 -23.28 11.44 -9.60
C ASP A 233 -22.88 11.76 -11.05
N ASP A 234 -22.40 12.98 -11.30
CA ASP A 234 -21.70 13.27 -12.55
C ASP A 234 -20.42 12.42 -12.68
N ALA A 235 -20.08 12.03 -13.90
CA ALA A 235 -18.94 11.15 -14.17
C ALA A 235 -17.61 11.73 -13.66
N GLY A 236 -17.42 13.06 -13.72
CA GLY A 236 -16.23 13.73 -13.19
C GLY A 236 -16.14 13.63 -11.66
N ARG A 237 -17.26 13.76 -10.95
CA ARG A 237 -17.35 13.59 -9.50
C ARG A 237 -17.13 12.15 -9.08
N ALA A 238 -17.71 11.20 -9.80
CA ALA A 238 -17.48 9.78 -9.58
C ALA A 238 -15.99 9.39 -9.78
N LEU A 239 -15.32 9.95 -10.80
CA LEU A 239 -13.88 9.76 -11.04
C LEU A 239 -13.07 10.25 -9.83
N MET A 240 -13.37 11.45 -9.36
CA MET A 240 -12.71 12.03 -8.18
C MET A 240 -12.96 11.16 -6.94
N GLY A 241 -14.20 10.73 -6.72
CA GLY A 241 -14.59 9.86 -5.62
C GLY A 241 -13.83 8.54 -5.60
N ALA A 242 -13.79 7.83 -6.73
CA ALA A 242 -13.03 6.58 -6.88
C ALA A 242 -11.54 6.78 -6.60
N ASN A 243 -10.95 7.90 -7.07
CA ASN A 243 -9.54 8.21 -6.85
C ASN A 243 -9.22 8.61 -5.40
N MET A 244 -10.09 9.35 -4.73
CA MET A 244 -9.88 9.81 -3.35
C MET A 244 -10.07 8.70 -2.32
N GLN A 245 -10.95 7.72 -2.57
CA GLN A 245 -11.09 6.54 -1.72
C GLN A 245 -9.76 5.78 -1.55
N ARG A 246 -8.93 5.72 -2.60
CA ARG A 246 -7.59 5.09 -2.55
C ARG A 246 -6.58 5.86 -1.72
N GLN A 247 -6.86 7.11 -1.37
CA GLN A 247 -5.99 7.99 -0.59
C GLN A 247 -6.38 8.04 0.90
N ALA A 248 -7.50 7.41 1.27
CA ALA A 248 -7.98 7.40 2.65
C ALA A 248 -6.97 6.69 3.56
N VAL A 249 -6.47 7.42 4.56
CA VAL A 249 -5.49 6.91 5.52
C VAL A 249 -6.20 6.02 6.55
N PRO A 250 -5.63 4.86 6.92
CA PRO A 250 -6.21 4.00 7.95
C PRO A 250 -6.32 4.70 9.30
N LEU A 251 -7.53 4.67 9.85
CA LEU A 251 -7.83 5.25 11.15
C LEU A 251 -7.52 4.27 12.27
N VAL A 252 -7.29 4.79 13.47
CA VAL A 252 -7.18 3.96 14.68
C VAL A 252 -8.48 3.20 14.90
N GLU A 253 -9.64 3.82 14.70
CA GLU A 253 -10.94 3.16 14.84
C GLU A 253 -11.76 3.36 13.57
N PRO A 254 -11.59 2.52 12.54
CA PRO A 254 -12.41 2.59 11.34
C PRO A 254 -13.82 2.04 11.61
N GLU A 255 -14.78 2.48 10.81
CA GLU A 255 -16.17 2.02 10.89
C GLU A 255 -16.71 1.65 9.50
N VAL A 256 -17.46 0.56 9.42
CA VAL A 256 -18.17 0.18 8.19
C VAL A 256 -19.15 1.29 7.82
N ALA A 257 -19.20 1.63 6.54
CA ALA A 257 -20.13 2.65 6.05
C ALA A 257 -21.58 2.19 6.26
N PHE A 258 -22.44 3.04 6.82
CA PHE A 258 -23.86 2.71 6.99
C PHE A 258 -24.60 2.57 5.66
N VAL A 259 -24.18 3.34 4.66
CA VAL A 259 -24.66 3.24 3.28
C VAL A 259 -23.54 2.60 2.47
N HIS A 260 -23.76 1.43 1.88
CA HIS A 260 -22.71 0.68 1.18
C HIS A 260 -23.31 -0.12 0.03
N THR A 261 -22.48 -0.64 -0.89
CA THR A 261 -22.97 -1.34 -2.09
C THR A 261 -22.88 -2.87 -1.98
N GLY A 262 -22.17 -3.37 -0.97
CA GLY A 262 -21.91 -4.81 -0.75
C GLY A 262 -20.61 -5.30 -1.39
N VAL A 263 -19.96 -4.47 -2.22
CA VAL A 263 -18.64 -4.75 -2.80
C VAL A 263 -17.54 -4.71 -1.74
N GLU A 264 -17.73 -3.94 -0.67
CA GLU A 264 -16.78 -3.70 0.42
C GLU A 264 -16.25 -5.01 1.03
N ARG A 265 -17.14 -5.98 1.27
CA ARG A 265 -16.77 -7.30 1.80
C ARG A 265 -15.89 -8.08 0.82
N ALA A 266 -16.23 -8.07 -0.46
CA ALA A 266 -15.44 -8.75 -1.49
C ALA A 266 -14.02 -8.16 -1.57
N VAL A 267 -13.89 -6.83 -1.45
CA VAL A 267 -12.59 -6.13 -1.44
C VAL A 267 -11.77 -6.48 -0.22
N ALA A 268 -12.38 -6.40 0.98
CA ALA A 268 -11.69 -6.70 2.24
C ALA A 268 -11.17 -8.14 2.28
N LEU A 269 -11.93 -9.11 1.75
CA LEU A 269 -11.52 -10.52 1.67
C LEU A 269 -10.50 -10.81 0.57
N SER A 270 -10.37 -9.93 -0.43
CA SER A 270 -9.40 -10.03 -1.52
C SER A 270 -8.05 -9.39 -1.19
N ALA A 271 -8.04 -8.46 -0.24
CA ALA A 271 -6.83 -7.83 0.26
C ALA A 271 -6.22 -8.62 1.43
N PRO A 272 -4.88 -8.56 1.63
CA PRO A 272 -4.20 -9.15 2.78
C PRO A 272 -4.40 -8.25 4.02
N SER A 273 -5.63 -7.81 4.26
CA SER A 273 -6.07 -7.01 5.40
C SER A 273 -6.95 -7.81 6.34
N VAL A 274 -7.44 -8.98 5.94
CA VAL A 274 -8.30 -9.83 6.77
C VAL A 274 -7.66 -11.21 6.89
N ILE A 275 -7.61 -11.75 8.11
CA ILE A 275 -7.19 -13.14 8.35
C ILE A 275 -8.42 -14.02 8.42
N ARG A 276 -8.42 -15.10 7.63
CA ARG A 276 -9.54 -16.04 7.52
C ARG A 276 -9.17 -17.41 8.06
N ALA A 277 -10.15 -18.11 8.60
CA ALA A 277 -10.01 -19.49 9.01
C ALA A 277 -9.76 -20.39 7.78
N GLN A 278 -8.73 -21.21 7.83
CA GLN A 278 -8.43 -22.17 6.77
C GLN A 278 -9.33 -23.40 6.85
N ARG A 279 -9.65 -23.85 8.07
CA ARG A 279 -10.45 -25.04 8.36
C ARG A 279 -11.58 -24.73 9.33
N ASN A 280 -12.60 -25.56 9.31
CA ASN A 280 -13.67 -25.53 10.31
C ASN A 280 -13.09 -25.88 11.68
N GLY A 281 -13.51 -25.18 12.72
CA GLY A 281 -13.02 -25.44 14.06
C GLY A 281 -13.64 -24.57 15.14
N ARG A 282 -13.05 -24.64 16.32
CA ARG A 282 -13.42 -23.83 17.48
C ARG A 282 -12.22 -23.01 17.92
N VAL A 283 -12.45 -21.72 18.15
CA VAL A 283 -11.41 -20.81 18.64
C VAL A 283 -11.02 -21.22 20.07
N ARG A 284 -9.79 -21.71 20.23
CA ARG A 284 -9.27 -22.19 21.52
C ARG A 284 -8.44 -21.16 22.26
N TYR A 285 -7.85 -20.21 21.54
CA TYR A 285 -7.06 -19.11 22.11
C TYR A 285 -7.21 -17.85 21.25
N VAL A 286 -7.32 -16.70 21.91
CA VAL A 286 -7.36 -15.37 21.26
C VAL A 286 -6.53 -14.41 22.10
N SER A 287 -5.55 -13.77 21.46
CA SER A 287 -4.84 -12.60 22.00
C SER A 287 -4.68 -11.55 20.90
N ALA A 288 -4.08 -10.40 21.25
CA ALA A 288 -3.73 -9.37 20.26
C ALA A 288 -2.61 -9.81 19.30
N GLU A 289 -1.89 -10.90 19.61
CA GLU A 289 -0.73 -11.36 18.83
C GLU A 289 -1.02 -12.63 18.02
N GLU A 290 -1.96 -13.46 18.47
CA GLU A 290 -2.33 -14.67 17.74
C GLU A 290 -3.72 -15.20 18.08
N ILE A 291 -4.28 -15.96 17.14
CA ILE A 291 -5.53 -16.70 17.27
C ILE A 291 -5.20 -18.17 17.01
N ARG A 292 -5.72 -19.07 17.85
CA ARG A 292 -5.56 -20.51 17.65
C ARG A 292 -6.93 -21.17 17.49
N VAL A 293 -7.11 -21.91 16.40
CA VAL A 293 -8.35 -22.62 16.07
C VAL A 293 -8.08 -24.12 16.13
N GLU A 294 -8.83 -24.81 17.00
CA GLU A 294 -8.81 -26.27 17.12
C GLU A 294 -9.80 -26.86 16.11
N THR A 295 -9.31 -27.71 15.20
CA THR A 295 -10.15 -28.36 14.19
C THR A 295 -10.94 -29.52 14.79
N GLY A 296 -11.93 -30.04 14.05
CA GLY A 296 -12.67 -31.24 14.46
C GLY A 296 -11.79 -32.49 14.62
N GLU A 297 -10.58 -32.50 14.04
CA GLU A 297 -9.61 -33.59 14.09
C GLU A 297 -8.63 -33.46 15.27
N GLY A 298 -8.69 -32.36 16.03
CA GLY A 298 -7.80 -32.08 17.16
C GLY A 298 -6.51 -31.32 16.80
N ASP A 299 -6.32 -30.96 15.54
CA ASP A 299 -5.20 -30.10 15.11
C ASP A 299 -5.40 -28.66 15.56
N LEU A 300 -4.30 -27.94 15.81
CA LEU A 300 -4.32 -26.54 16.20
C LEU A 300 -3.73 -25.64 15.10
N ASP A 301 -4.59 -24.91 14.39
CA ASP A 301 -4.18 -23.89 13.43
C ASP A 301 -3.82 -22.59 14.16
N ILE A 302 -2.61 -22.07 13.95
CA ILE A 302 -2.09 -20.86 14.60
C ILE A 302 -1.99 -19.72 13.60
N TYR A 303 -2.71 -18.64 13.87
CA TYR A 303 -2.76 -17.42 13.05
C TYR A 303 -2.09 -16.28 13.80
N ARG A 304 -0.94 -15.80 13.30
CA ARG A 304 -0.21 -14.67 13.91
C ARG A 304 -0.74 -13.33 13.40
N LEU A 305 -1.00 -12.43 14.32
CA LEU A 305 -1.47 -11.07 14.08
C LEU A 305 -0.29 -10.11 14.08
N LYS A 306 -0.10 -9.38 12.98
CA LYS A 306 0.95 -8.36 12.90
C LYS A 306 0.46 -7.08 13.58
N HIS A 307 1.34 -6.44 14.34
CA HIS A 307 1.08 -5.18 15.02
C HIS A 307 2.03 -4.09 14.52
N LEU A 308 1.51 -2.89 14.25
CA LEU A 308 2.26 -1.72 13.77
C LEU A 308 3.22 -2.03 12.61
N GLN A 309 2.73 -2.76 11.61
CA GLN A 309 3.49 -2.99 10.40
C GLN A 309 3.51 -1.69 9.56
N GLU A 310 4.70 -1.21 9.19
CA GLU A 310 4.87 -0.06 8.31
C GLU A 310 4.38 -0.37 6.88
N SER A 311 3.58 0.53 6.32
CA SER A 311 3.19 0.52 4.91
C SER A 311 4.19 1.32 4.05
N ASN A 312 4.16 1.13 2.73
CA ASN A 312 4.96 1.94 1.80
C ASN A 312 4.67 3.46 1.84
N LYS A 313 3.59 3.87 2.52
CA LYS A 313 3.16 5.27 2.68
C LYS A 313 3.43 5.81 4.09
N GLY A 314 4.12 5.05 4.95
CA GLY A 314 4.38 5.43 6.33
C GLY A 314 3.14 5.41 7.21
N THR A 315 2.11 4.63 6.85
CA THR A 315 0.93 4.38 7.71
C THR A 315 1.11 3.06 8.45
N ALA A 316 0.43 2.90 9.58
CA ALA A 316 0.52 1.70 10.41
C ALA A 316 -0.60 0.70 10.13
N PHE A 317 -0.24 -0.54 9.82
CA PHE A 317 -1.17 -1.64 9.64
C PHE A 317 -1.12 -2.55 10.86
N SER A 318 -2.25 -2.68 11.56
CA SER A 318 -2.37 -3.54 12.73
C SER A 318 -3.59 -4.43 12.61
N TYR A 319 -3.43 -5.69 13.00
CA TYR A 319 -4.52 -6.64 13.08
C TYR A 319 -5.18 -6.65 14.46
N ARG A 320 -6.48 -6.87 14.49
CA ARG A 320 -7.31 -6.99 15.68
C ARG A 320 -8.17 -8.24 15.57
N PRO A 321 -8.23 -9.08 16.62
CA PRO A 321 -9.13 -10.22 16.64
C PRO A 321 -10.59 -9.78 16.46
N ALA A 322 -11.29 -10.42 15.53
CA ALA A 322 -12.72 -10.23 15.29
C ALA A 322 -13.56 -11.34 15.97
N VAL A 323 -12.92 -12.40 16.44
CA VAL A 323 -13.55 -13.58 17.07
C VAL A 323 -13.38 -13.61 18.57
N ARG A 324 -14.26 -14.36 19.23
CA ARG A 324 -14.23 -14.58 20.69
C ARG A 324 -13.75 -15.98 21.04
N LEU A 325 -13.20 -16.13 22.24
CA LEU A 325 -12.82 -17.42 22.79
C LEU A 325 -14.03 -18.39 22.80
N GLY A 326 -13.84 -19.59 22.27
CA GLY A 326 -14.86 -20.63 22.21
C GLY A 326 -15.84 -20.52 21.04
N GLN A 327 -15.76 -19.48 20.20
CA GLN A 327 -16.57 -19.32 18.99
C GLN A 327 -16.29 -20.45 17.99
N ARG A 328 -17.33 -20.98 17.34
CA ARG A 328 -17.19 -21.89 16.20
C ARG A 328 -17.01 -21.09 14.93
N VAL A 329 -16.05 -21.48 14.10
CA VAL A 329 -15.72 -20.82 12.84
C VAL A 329 -15.71 -21.85 11.71
N ARG A 330 -16.14 -21.42 10.53
CA ARG A 330 -16.08 -22.17 9.28
C ARG A 330 -14.88 -21.74 8.45
N ALA A 331 -14.41 -22.60 7.56
CA ALA A 331 -13.41 -22.23 6.58
C ALA A 331 -13.89 -21.01 5.77
N GLY A 332 -13.06 -19.98 5.72
CA GLY A 332 -13.37 -18.68 5.11
C GLY A 332 -13.88 -17.61 6.08
N ASP A 333 -14.30 -17.96 7.30
CA ASP A 333 -14.77 -16.98 8.28
C ASP A 333 -13.65 -16.04 8.71
N VAL A 334 -14.00 -14.79 9.00
CA VAL A 334 -13.08 -13.74 9.44
C VAL A 334 -12.64 -14.00 10.88
N LEU A 335 -11.33 -14.12 11.08
CA LEU A 335 -10.70 -14.28 12.39
C LEU A 335 -10.16 -12.96 12.94
N ALA A 336 -9.57 -12.14 12.08
CA ALA A 336 -9.03 -10.83 12.46
C ALA A 336 -9.18 -9.82 11.32
N ASP A 337 -9.48 -8.59 11.71
CA ASP A 337 -9.53 -7.42 10.84
C ASP A 337 -8.20 -6.66 10.92
N GLY A 338 -7.75 -6.10 9.81
CA GLY A 338 -6.53 -5.31 9.69
C GLY A 338 -6.82 -3.82 9.53
N ALA A 339 -5.92 -3.13 8.81
CA ALA A 339 -6.08 -1.72 8.51
C ALA A 339 -7.32 -1.48 7.64
N SER A 340 -8.13 -0.48 8.00
CA SER A 340 -9.33 -0.06 7.26
C SER A 340 -10.32 -1.20 6.98
N THR A 341 -10.50 -2.12 7.93
CA THR A 341 -11.50 -3.20 7.86
C THR A 341 -12.18 -3.38 9.21
N GLN A 342 -13.46 -3.75 9.18
CA GLN A 342 -14.25 -4.07 10.37
C GLN A 342 -15.24 -5.18 10.03
N HIS A 343 -15.24 -6.26 10.80
CA HIS A 343 -16.11 -7.42 10.62
C HIS A 343 -16.02 -8.08 9.24
N GLY A 344 -14.83 -8.05 8.62
CA GLY A 344 -14.60 -8.59 7.28
C GLY A 344 -15.09 -7.69 6.15
N GLU A 345 -15.51 -6.46 6.45
CA GLU A 345 -15.88 -5.45 5.46
C GLU A 345 -14.87 -4.31 5.43
N LEU A 346 -14.78 -3.64 4.28
CA LEU A 346 -13.89 -2.51 4.10
C LEU A 346 -14.47 -1.28 4.82
N ALA A 347 -13.65 -0.67 5.67
CA ALA A 347 -14.00 0.47 6.50
C ALA A 347 -12.93 1.56 6.30
N LEU A 348 -13.08 2.37 5.26
CA LEU A 348 -12.07 3.37 4.88
C LEU A 348 -12.07 4.62 5.78
N GLY A 349 -13.16 4.87 6.51
CA GLY A 349 -13.37 6.09 7.26
C GLY A 349 -14.33 5.92 8.44
N ARG A 350 -15.12 6.96 8.70
CA ARG A 350 -16.10 7.04 9.79
C ARG A 350 -17.41 7.64 9.31
N ASN A 351 -18.52 7.20 9.88
CA ASN A 351 -19.82 7.83 9.68
C ASN A 351 -19.94 9.00 10.67
N VAL A 352 -20.36 10.17 10.19
CA VAL A 352 -20.46 11.40 11.00
C VAL A 352 -21.77 12.11 10.70
N LEU A 353 -22.28 12.88 11.67
CA LEU A 353 -23.47 13.70 11.48
C LEU A 353 -23.11 14.98 10.72
N VAL A 354 -23.65 15.13 9.51
CA VAL A 354 -23.36 16.26 8.62
C VAL A 354 -24.57 17.17 8.47
N ALA A 355 -24.37 18.48 8.53
CA ALA A 355 -25.36 19.47 8.12
C ALA A 355 -24.91 20.24 6.88
N PHE A 356 -25.82 20.43 5.93
CA PHE A 356 -25.60 21.28 4.75
C PHE A 356 -26.20 22.66 5.01
N MET A 357 -25.38 23.61 5.42
CA MET A 357 -25.78 25.00 5.62
C MET A 357 -24.56 25.93 5.60
N PRO A 358 -24.69 27.20 5.15
CA PRO A 358 -23.61 28.16 5.29
C PRO A 358 -23.37 28.47 6.78
N TRP A 359 -22.11 28.59 7.19
CA TRP A 359 -21.75 28.89 8.58
C TRP A 359 -20.64 29.94 8.66
N ASN A 360 -21.03 31.21 8.83
CA ASN A 360 -20.13 32.36 9.04
C ASN A 360 -18.94 32.45 8.07
N GLY A 361 -19.07 31.91 6.86
CA GLY A 361 -18.01 31.85 5.85
C GLY A 361 -16.90 30.82 6.12
N TYR A 362 -16.96 30.06 7.21
CA TYR A 362 -15.95 29.02 7.50
C TYR A 362 -16.01 27.85 6.52
N ASN A 363 -17.17 27.57 5.94
CA ASN A 363 -17.33 26.59 4.88
C ASN A 363 -17.47 27.26 3.50
N TYR A 364 -16.79 28.38 3.26
CA TYR A 364 -16.75 29.00 1.93
C TYR A 364 -16.04 28.10 0.91
N GLU A 365 -16.53 28.06 -0.34
CA GLU A 365 -16.08 27.11 -1.37
C GLU A 365 -16.10 25.66 -0.88
N ASP A 366 -14.95 24.98 -0.91
CA ASP A 366 -14.72 23.60 -0.50
C ASP A 366 -14.25 23.50 0.96
N ALA A 367 -14.29 24.59 1.75
CA ALA A 367 -13.88 24.54 3.14
C ALA A 367 -14.86 23.73 4.00
N VAL A 368 -14.33 23.01 4.99
CA VAL A 368 -15.09 22.16 5.90
C VAL A 368 -14.96 22.67 7.32
N LEU A 369 -16.10 22.87 7.98
CA LEU A 369 -16.15 23.15 9.41
C LEU A 369 -16.31 21.84 10.18
N VAL A 370 -15.48 21.63 11.19
CA VAL A 370 -15.46 20.39 11.97
C VAL A 370 -15.68 20.68 13.45
N SER A 371 -16.49 19.85 14.11
CA SER A 371 -16.68 19.90 15.57
C SER A 371 -15.44 19.39 16.31
N GLN A 372 -15.06 20.09 17.37
CA GLN A 372 -14.07 19.64 18.36
C GLN A 372 -14.46 18.28 18.99
N GLY A 373 -15.76 17.94 19.00
CA GLY A 373 -16.23 16.64 19.46
C GLY A 373 -15.68 15.46 18.67
N LEU A 374 -15.28 15.66 17.41
CA LEU A 374 -14.59 14.62 16.62
C LEU A 374 -13.16 14.38 17.11
N LEU A 375 -12.46 15.41 17.57
CA LEU A 375 -11.11 15.30 18.17
C LEU A 375 -11.18 14.60 19.53
N HIS A 376 -12.15 14.95 20.38
CA HIS A 376 -12.30 14.32 21.69
C HIS A 376 -12.59 12.80 21.60
N ARG A 377 -13.24 12.36 20.52
CA ARG A 377 -13.52 10.95 20.21
C ARG A 377 -12.40 10.27 19.40
N ASP A 378 -11.29 10.95 19.13
CA ASP A 378 -10.20 10.44 18.29
C ASP A 378 -10.65 9.96 16.89
N THR A 379 -11.77 10.47 16.38
CA THR A 379 -12.54 9.88 15.26
C THR A 379 -11.72 9.69 13.98
N TYR A 380 -10.93 10.69 13.60
CA TYR A 380 -10.08 10.69 12.41
C TYR A 380 -8.59 10.57 12.73
N THR A 381 -8.26 9.96 13.86
CA THR A 381 -6.85 9.78 14.24
C THR A 381 -6.22 8.65 13.45
N SER A 382 -5.01 8.88 12.93
CA SER A 382 -4.16 7.88 12.29
C SER A 382 -2.84 7.67 13.05
N VAL A 383 -2.21 6.52 12.81
CA VAL A 383 -0.85 6.23 13.29
C VAL A 383 0.09 6.16 12.09
N HIS A 384 1.14 6.96 12.14
CA HIS A 384 2.18 7.01 11.13
C HIS A 384 3.46 6.40 11.68
N LEU A 385 4.16 5.67 10.82
CA LEU A 385 5.44 5.04 11.12
C LEU A 385 6.48 5.67 10.20
N GLU A 386 7.54 6.21 10.81
CA GLU A 386 8.64 6.82 10.10
C GLU A 386 9.94 6.15 10.55
N THR A 387 10.65 5.56 9.59
CA THR A 387 11.91 4.85 9.83
C THR A 387 13.11 5.71 9.46
N TYR A 388 13.89 6.10 10.47
CA TYR A 388 15.15 6.81 10.33
C TYR A 388 16.32 5.83 10.30
N GLN A 389 17.28 6.05 9.42
CA GLN A 389 18.46 5.20 9.29
C GLN A 389 19.74 6.03 9.38
N THR A 390 20.74 5.48 10.08
CA THR A 390 22.13 5.96 10.00
C THR A 390 23.09 4.81 9.77
N ASP A 391 24.14 5.11 9.02
CA ASP A 391 25.21 4.18 8.68
C ASP A 391 26.53 4.70 9.27
N ALA A 392 27.29 3.81 9.89
CA ALA A 392 28.68 4.00 10.27
C ALA A 392 29.57 3.44 9.16
N VAL A 393 30.35 4.33 8.56
CA VAL A 393 31.16 4.05 7.36
C VAL A 393 32.64 4.23 7.61
N ASP A 394 33.46 3.55 6.82
CA ASP A 394 34.90 3.81 6.78
C ASP A 394 35.19 5.08 5.97
N THR A 395 35.75 6.09 6.63
CA THR A 395 36.21 7.31 5.97
C THR A 395 37.73 7.30 5.84
N LYS A 396 38.28 8.21 5.01
CA LYS A 396 39.74 8.38 4.87
C LYS A 396 40.43 8.74 6.19
N LEU A 397 39.72 9.40 7.10
CA LEU A 397 40.25 9.84 8.40
C LEU A 397 40.10 8.77 9.49
N GLY A 398 39.39 7.68 9.20
CA GLY A 398 39.07 6.60 10.13
C GLY A 398 37.60 6.20 10.05
N THR A 399 37.26 5.12 10.74
CA THR A 399 35.90 4.57 10.80
C THR A 399 35.01 5.42 11.69
N GLU A 400 33.79 5.73 11.23
CA GLU A 400 32.75 6.31 12.09
C GLU A 400 32.26 5.27 13.11
N GLU A 401 31.90 5.72 14.32
CA GLU A 401 31.49 4.83 15.40
C GLU A 401 30.12 5.23 15.94
N ILE A 402 29.33 4.23 16.31
CA ILE A 402 28.06 4.41 17.03
C ILE A 402 28.36 4.20 18.51
N THR A 403 28.17 5.25 19.30
CA THR A 403 28.58 5.31 20.71
C THR A 403 27.71 6.29 21.50
N ALA A 404 27.59 6.05 22.82
CA ALA A 404 26.95 6.97 23.76
C ALA A 404 27.85 8.16 24.14
N ASP A 405 29.16 8.06 23.88
CA ASP A 405 30.13 9.12 24.18
C ASP A 405 30.19 10.13 23.03
N ILE A 406 29.27 11.10 23.08
CA ILE A 406 29.07 12.09 22.03
C ILE A 406 29.69 13.43 22.48
N PRO A 407 30.61 14.02 21.68
CA PRO A 407 31.27 15.28 22.00
C PRO A 407 30.29 16.44 22.12
N ASN A 408 30.48 17.33 23.10
CA ASN A 408 29.64 18.51 23.37
C ASN A 408 28.14 18.24 23.64
N VAL A 409 27.76 17.03 24.07
CA VAL A 409 26.37 16.69 24.39
C VAL A 409 26.21 16.47 25.90
N GLY A 410 25.30 17.21 26.54
CA GLY A 410 24.99 17.07 27.96
C GLY A 410 24.35 15.72 28.33
N GLU A 411 24.31 15.37 29.61
CA GLU A 411 23.69 14.12 30.08
C GLU A 411 22.18 14.07 29.82
N GLU A 412 21.48 15.22 29.89
CA GLU A 412 20.03 15.29 29.64
C GLU A 412 19.66 14.83 28.23
N ALA A 413 20.42 15.25 27.22
CA ALA A 413 20.19 14.85 25.83
C ALA A 413 20.51 13.37 25.58
N ARG A 414 21.32 12.74 26.45
CA ARG A 414 21.69 11.31 26.40
C ARG A 414 20.79 10.43 27.27
N ARG A 415 19.86 11.01 28.03
CA ARG A 415 19.02 10.30 29.01
C ARG A 415 18.32 9.06 28.47
N HIS A 416 17.83 9.13 27.22
CA HIS A 416 17.08 8.04 26.60
C HIS A 416 17.94 7.07 25.77
N LEU A 417 19.24 7.34 25.64
CA LEU A 417 20.17 6.44 24.97
C LEU A 417 20.53 5.25 25.86
N ASP A 418 20.81 4.12 25.23
CA ASP A 418 21.42 2.96 25.87
C ASP A 418 22.95 3.13 25.96
N GLU A 419 23.61 2.12 26.53
CA GLU A 419 25.08 2.06 26.65
C GLU A 419 25.82 2.09 25.31
N ASN A 420 25.14 1.80 24.19
CA ASN A 420 25.71 1.84 22.84
C ASN A 420 25.43 3.16 22.12
N GLY A 421 24.71 4.10 22.77
CA GLY A 421 24.33 5.37 22.17
C GLY A 421 23.07 5.29 21.30
N ILE A 422 22.25 4.25 21.46
CA ILE A 422 21.04 4.04 20.67
C ILE A 422 19.81 4.30 21.53
N ILE A 423 18.83 5.01 20.99
CA ILE A 423 17.57 5.32 21.68
C ILE A 423 16.82 4.04 22.09
N ARG A 424 16.24 4.04 23.29
CA ARG A 424 15.47 2.90 23.80
C ARG A 424 14.08 2.82 23.19
N ILE A 425 13.62 1.59 22.94
CA ILE A 425 12.22 1.32 22.56
C ILE A 425 11.30 1.79 23.71
N GLY A 426 10.21 2.46 23.35
CA GLY A 426 9.25 3.09 24.27
C GLY A 426 9.62 4.51 24.72
N ALA A 427 10.77 5.04 24.32
CA ALA A 427 11.12 6.44 24.60
C ALA A 427 10.23 7.39 23.79
N GLU A 428 9.68 8.40 24.45
CA GLU A 428 9.03 9.52 23.78
C GLU A 428 10.09 10.53 23.33
N VAL A 429 10.08 10.87 22.05
CA VAL A 429 11.07 11.76 21.43
C VAL A 429 10.41 13.03 20.91
N ARG A 430 11.15 14.13 21.08
CA ARG A 430 10.79 15.47 20.63
C ARG A 430 11.72 15.92 19.49
N PRO A 431 11.38 16.98 18.75
CA PRO A 431 12.25 17.51 17.71
C PRO A 431 13.69 17.70 18.21
N ALA A 432 14.68 17.36 17.37
CA ALA A 432 16.11 17.40 17.66
C ALA A 432 16.64 16.41 18.72
N ALA A 433 15.81 15.48 19.24
CA ALA A 433 16.29 14.40 20.09
C ALA A 433 17.28 13.49 19.34
N ILE A 434 18.32 13.01 20.05
CA ILE A 434 19.31 12.09 19.49
C ILE A 434 18.69 10.69 19.45
N LEU A 435 18.56 10.12 18.24
CA LEU A 435 18.07 8.76 18.02
C LEU A 435 19.22 7.75 18.06
N VAL A 436 20.35 8.12 17.44
CA VAL A 436 21.56 7.29 17.40
C VAL A 436 22.77 8.19 17.50
N GLY A 437 23.51 8.04 18.59
CA GLY A 437 24.81 8.66 18.82
C GLY A 437 25.83 8.15 17.81
N LYS A 438 26.33 9.05 16.97
CA LYS A 438 27.34 8.73 15.96
C LYS A 438 28.45 9.76 16.00
N VAL A 439 29.69 9.27 16.02
CA VAL A 439 30.89 10.10 16.03
C VAL A 439 31.75 9.80 14.80
N ALA A 440 32.35 10.84 14.24
CA ALA A 440 33.26 10.73 13.11
C ALA A 440 34.63 11.33 13.47
N PRO A 441 35.75 10.74 13.02
CA PRO A 441 37.07 11.32 13.23
C PRO A 441 37.17 12.67 12.52
N LYS A 442 37.75 13.66 13.21
CA LYS A 442 37.91 15.04 12.74
C LYS A 442 39.36 15.28 12.35
N ALA A 443 39.58 15.91 11.20
CA ALA A 443 40.91 16.36 10.81
C ALA A 443 41.42 17.45 11.79
N PRO A 444 42.69 17.44 12.19
CA PRO A 444 43.25 18.46 13.06
C PRO A 444 43.12 19.83 12.37
N THR A 445 42.37 20.72 12.98
CA THR A 445 42.14 22.08 12.48
C THR A 445 43.07 23.03 13.23
N GLU A 446 43.89 23.79 12.51
CA GLU A 446 44.63 24.90 13.10
C GLU A 446 43.64 26.01 13.47
N GLY A 447 43.28 26.08 14.76
CA GLY A 447 42.45 27.17 15.28
C GLY A 447 43.20 28.49 15.29
N SER A 448 42.46 29.60 15.33
CA SER A 448 43.03 30.94 15.51
C SER A 448 43.83 31.06 16.81
N THR A 449 44.69 32.08 16.91
CA THR A 449 45.50 32.35 18.11
C THR A 449 44.63 32.45 19.37
N GLU A 450 43.42 33.02 19.26
CA GLU A 450 42.43 33.12 20.33
C GLU A 450 41.88 31.75 20.74
N GLN A 451 41.55 30.87 19.78
CA GLN A 451 41.07 29.50 20.06
C GLN A 451 42.18 28.64 20.70
N ARG A 452 43.45 28.85 20.32
CA ARG A 452 44.60 28.21 20.99
C ARG A 452 44.73 28.68 22.43
N LEU A 453 44.55 29.98 22.68
CA LEU A 453 44.60 30.56 24.03
C LEU A 453 43.49 30.00 24.94
N VAL A 454 42.26 29.89 24.42
CA VAL A 454 41.11 29.29 25.14
C VAL A 454 41.38 27.82 25.49
N ARG A 455 41.95 27.02 24.57
CA ARG A 455 42.30 25.61 24.86
C ARG A 455 43.35 25.49 25.97
N ILE A 456 44.33 26.40 26.01
CA ILE A 456 45.36 26.42 27.06
C ILE A 456 44.75 26.79 28.41
N ILE A 457 43.85 27.78 28.45
CA ILE A 457 43.22 28.27 29.69
C ILE A 457 42.27 27.24 30.29
N PHE A 458 41.40 26.62 29.47
CA PHE A 458 40.37 25.70 29.95
C PHE A 458 40.81 24.23 29.95
N GLY A 459 42.03 23.93 29.50
CA GLY A 459 42.52 22.56 29.36
C GLY A 459 41.64 21.69 28.45
N SER A 460 40.79 22.30 27.62
CA SER A 460 39.89 21.59 26.73
C SER A 460 40.71 20.98 25.60
N GLN A 461 40.98 19.67 25.72
CA GLN A 461 41.54 18.89 24.62
C GLN A 461 40.66 19.08 23.39
N ALA A 462 41.27 19.28 22.23
CA ALA A 462 40.52 19.28 20.99
C ALA A 462 39.93 17.89 20.82
N GLU A 463 38.61 17.75 20.94
CA GLU A 463 37.94 16.47 20.69
C GLU A 463 38.32 16.00 19.29
N GLU A 464 38.99 14.84 19.22
CA GLU A 464 39.43 14.20 17.98
C GLU A 464 38.26 13.71 17.14
N MET A 465 37.06 13.67 17.74
CA MET A 465 35.82 13.23 17.13
C MET A 465 34.81 14.37 17.06
N ARG A 466 33.98 14.35 16.01
CA ARG A 466 32.84 15.27 15.83
C ARG A 466 31.52 14.51 15.94
N ASP A 467 30.50 15.18 16.45
CA ASP A 467 29.12 14.68 16.47
C ASP A 467 28.53 14.70 15.05
N VAL A 468 28.13 13.51 14.58
CA VAL A 468 27.37 13.29 13.33
C VAL A 468 26.16 12.39 13.61
N SER A 469 25.60 12.49 14.82
CA SER A 469 24.50 11.69 15.31
C SER A 469 23.23 11.86 14.49
N LEU A 470 22.45 10.78 14.43
CA LEU A 470 21.10 10.82 13.88
C LEU A 470 20.19 11.51 14.89
N ARG A 471 19.57 12.62 14.47
CA ARG A 471 18.62 13.38 15.28
C ARG A 471 17.26 13.40 14.60
N LEU A 472 16.21 13.51 15.41
CA LEU A 472 14.85 13.66 14.90
C LEU A 472 14.71 15.00 14.17
N PRO A 473 14.14 15.05 12.95
CA PRO A 473 13.87 16.29 12.24
C PRO A 473 13.00 17.28 13.03
N HIS A 474 13.02 18.54 12.61
CA HIS A 474 12.16 19.56 13.21
C HIS A 474 10.68 19.29 12.90
N GLY A 475 9.81 19.50 13.88
CA GLY A 475 8.36 19.34 13.74
C GLY A 475 7.84 17.92 14.01
N GLU A 476 8.73 16.93 14.09
CA GLU A 476 8.35 15.55 14.39
C GLU A 476 8.44 15.21 15.87
N ARG A 477 7.55 14.34 16.31
CA ARG A 477 7.47 13.81 17.67
C ARG A 477 6.82 12.45 17.62
N GLY A 478 7.15 11.58 18.57
CA GLY A 478 6.53 10.26 18.62
C GLY A 478 7.17 9.37 19.64
N ILE A 479 6.84 8.08 19.56
CA ILE A 479 7.35 7.04 20.45
C ILE A 479 8.18 6.07 19.63
N ILE A 480 9.36 5.71 20.13
CA ILE A 480 10.19 4.68 19.50
C ILE A 480 9.50 3.32 19.61
N THR A 481 9.14 2.71 18.48
CA THR A 481 8.50 1.39 18.46
C THR A 481 9.47 0.29 18.15
N GLN A 482 10.47 0.55 17.31
CA GLN A 482 11.41 -0.47 16.86
C GLN A 482 12.80 0.10 16.65
N VAL A 483 13.80 -0.70 17.00
CA VAL A 483 15.21 -0.44 16.70
C VAL A 483 15.81 -1.70 16.09
N LEU A 484 16.34 -1.59 14.88
CA LEU A 484 17.02 -2.68 14.18
C LEU A 484 18.49 -2.31 13.97
N GLN A 485 19.37 -3.24 14.29
CA GLN A 485 20.82 -3.08 14.12
C GLN A 485 21.34 -4.15 13.18
N PHE A 486 22.16 -3.74 12.22
CA PHE A 486 22.83 -4.61 11.26
C PHE A 486 24.32 -4.30 11.28
N ALA A 487 25.18 -5.29 11.51
CA ALA A 487 26.62 -5.06 11.59
C ALA A 487 27.41 -6.19 10.96
N ARG A 488 28.60 -5.86 10.44
CA ARG A 488 29.59 -6.86 10.03
C ARG A 488 30.14 -7.60 11.25
N TYR A 489 30.45 -6.87 12.31
CA TYR A 489 31.01 -7.45 13.54
C TYR A 489 29.92 -7.61 14.60
N ARG A 490 29.50 -8.86 14.81
CA ARG A 490 28.45 -9.23 15.75
C ARG A 490 28.95 -10.25 16.75
N TYR A 491 28.59 -10.06 18.01
CA TYR A 491 29.00 -10.95 19.09
C TYR A 491 27.84 -11.28 20.02
N GLN A 492 27.74 -12.53 20.45
CA GLN A 492 26.78 -12.99 21.46
C GLN A 492 27.53 -13.44 22.71
N CYS A 493 27.15 -12.93 23.87
CA CYS A 493 27.72 -13.41 25.12
C CYS A 493 27.11 -14.74 25.53
N GLN A 494 27.94 -15.76 25.78
CA GLN A 494 27.46 -17.08 26.20
C GLN A 494 26.88 -17.10 27.63
N ARG A 495 27.21 -16.11 28.47
CA ARG A 495 26.74 -16.05 29.86
C ARG A 495 25.45 -15.26 30.04
N CYS A 496 25.36 -14.06 29.47
CA CYS A 496 24.19 -13.19 29.62
C CYS A 496 23.32 -13.09 28.35
N ASN A 497 23.65 -13.85 27.30
CA ASN A 497 22.96 -13.89 26.02
C ASN A 497 22.80 -12.53 25.31
N ALA A 498 23.57 -11.51 25.72
CA ALA A 498 23.51 -10.18 25.13
C ALA A 498 24.19 -10.16 23.76
N LEU A 499 23.55 -9.45 22.82
CA LEU A 499 24.07 -9.21 21.47
C LEU A 499 24.79 -7.86 21.41
N PHE A 500 25.96 -7.85 20.79
CA PHE A 500 26.77 -6.65 20.58
C PHE A 500 27.00 -6.45 19.09
N TYR A 501 26.70 -5.25 18.62
CA TYR A 501 26.89 -4.80 17.25
C TYR A 501 28.00 -3.74 17.25
N ARG A 502 29.03 -3.92 16.42
CA ARG A 502 30.19 -3.01 16.39
C ARG A 502 30.60 -2.68 14.95
N ALA A 503 31.08 -1.46 14.76
CA ALA A 503 31.65 -1.00 13.49
C ALA A 503 33.09 -1.51 13.28
N LYS A 504 33.78 -1.89 14.36
CA LYS A 504 35.13 -2.46 14.35
C LYS A 504 35.14 -3.82 15.08
N PRO A 505 36.07 -4.72 14.75
CA PRO A 505 36.24 -5.95 15.50
C PRO A 505 36.66 -5.66 16.95
N MET A 506 36.11 -6.41 17.90
CA MET A 506 36.49 -6.27 19.31
C MET A 506 37.86 -6.91 19.57
N GLU A 507 38.79 -6.15 20.15
CA GLU A 507 40.13 -6.63 20.52
C GLU A 507 40.08 -7.69 21.64
N GLY A 508 39.12 -7.58 22.56
CA GLY A 508 38.88 -8.54 23.64
C GLY A 508 37.58 -9.34 23.45
N ARG A 509 37.62 -10.64 23.74
CA ARG A 509 36.42 -11.52 23.70
C ARG A 509 35.66 -11.58 25.03
N ASN A 510 35.80 -10.53 25.85
CA ASN A 510 35.13 -10.44 27.14
C ASN A 510 33.89 -9.56 27.02
N CYS A 511 32.76 -10.06 27.51
CA CYS A 511 31.50 -9.34 27.49
C CYS A 511 31.58 -8.08 28.36
N PRO A 512 31.28 -6.88 27.81
CA PRO A 512 31.28 -5.63 28.58
C PRO A 512 30.38 -5.66 29.83
N ARG A 513 29.29 -6.44 29.79
CA ARG A 513 28.29 -6.51 30.87
C ARG A 513 28.65 -7.48 31.97
N CYS A 514 29.07 -8.70 31.63
CA CYS A 514 29.23 -9.80 32.61
C CYS A 514 30.60 -10.47 32.59
N ARG A 515 31.53 -9.95 31.77
CA ARG A 515 32.89 -10.47 31.55
C ARG A 515 32.95 -11.92 31.06
N GLY A 516 31.83 -12.51 30.65
CA GLY A 516 31.78 -13.84 30.03
C GLY A 516 32.30 -13.82 28.59
N THR A 517 32.55 -15.00 28.02
CA THR A 517 33.10 -15.13 26.66
C THR A 517 32.11 -14.70 25.59
N LEU A 518 32.60 -13.92 24.63
CA LEU A 518 31.87 -13.49 23.43
C LEU A 518 32.12 -14.47 22.28
N GLN A 519 31.04 -14.96 21.69
CA GLN A 519 31.05 -15.77 20.49
C GLN A 519 30.73 -14.89 19.27
N PRO A 520 31.55 -14.90 18.20
CA PRO A 520 31.23 -14.18 16.98
C PRO A 520 30.04 -14.84 16.26
N LEU A 521 29.16 -14.00 15.71
CA LEU A 521 28.02 -14.41 14.88
C LEU A 521 28.31 -14.13 13.40
N PRO A 522 27.57 -14.77 12.47
CA PRO A 522 27.64 -14.44 11.05
C PRO A 522 27.39 -12.96 10.77
N GLU A 523 28.16 -12.41 9.84
CA GLU A 523 28.07 -11.02 9.39
C GLU A 523 26.73 -10.76 8.69
N ASP A 524 26.14 -9.58 8.90
CA ASP A 524 24.99 -9.16 8.12
C ASP A 524 25.41 -8.64 6.74
N GLU A 525 24.59 -8.87 5.72
CA GLU A 525 24.83 -8.36 4.37
C GLU A 525 24.62 -6.84 4.33
N LEU A 526 25.72 -6.10 4.28
CA LEU A 526 25.73 -4.62 4.26
C LEU A 526 26.37 -4.08 2.98
N PRO A 527 25.99 -2.87 2.52
CA PRO A 527 26.64 -2.24 1.39
C PRO A 527 28.16 -2.10 1.59
N PRO A 528 28.94 -2.04 0.49
CA PRO A 528 30.38 -1.78 0.57
C PRO A 528 30.67 -0.49 1.34
N GLY A 529 31.59 -0.55 2.31
CA GLY A 529 31.99 0.58 3.15
C GLY A 529 31.09 0.86 4.36
N VAL A 530 29.96 0.15 4.52
CA VAL A 530 29.11 0.22 5.71
C VAL A 530 29.45 -0.92 6.67
N ASN A 531 29.83 -0.56 7.90
CA ASN A 531 30.23 -1.53 8.93
C ASN A 531 29.13 -1.79 9.97
N HIS A 532 28.33 -0.75 10.28
CA HIS A 532 27.22 -0.84 11.21
C HIS A 532 26.09 0.09 10.76
N ARG A 533 24.87 -0.40 10.70
CA ARG A 533 23.66 0.32 10.32
C ARG A 533 22.63 0.18 11.43
N VAL A 534 22.03 1.31 11.83
CA VAL A 534 20.95 1.35 12.81
C VAL A 534 19.73 1.98 12.15
N ARG A 535 18.59 1.31 12.27
CA ARG A 535 17.27 1.82 11.88
C ARG A 535 16.42 2.00 13.12
N VAL A 536 15.80 3.16 13.23
CA VAL A 536 14.91 3.53 14.33
C VAL A 536 13.56 3.88 13.73
N THR A 537 12.53 3.16 14.12
CA THR A 537 11.14 3.43 13.69
C THR A 537 10.40 4.14 14.81
N ILE A 538 9.71 5.22 14.42
CA ILE A 538 8.99 6.10 15.31
C ILE A 538 7.52 6.03 14.94
N ALA A 539 6.66 5.82 15.93
CA ALA A 539 5.22 5.93 15.76
C ALA A 539 4.73 7.30 16.21
N THR A 540 3.97 7.95 15.34
CA THR A 540 3.37 9.26 15.56
C THR A 540 1.86 9.14 15.43
N LYS A 541 1.14 9.44 16.50
CA LYS A 541 -0.32 9.61 16.46
C LYS A 541 -0.61 10.99 15.88
N ARG A 542 -1.25 11.04 14.70
CA ARG A 542 -1.66 12.30 14.05
C ARG A 542 -3.16 12.49 14.28
N LEU A 543 -3.48 13.57 14.99
CA LEU A 543 -4.85 14.01 15.24
C LEU A 543 -5.32 14.85 14.06
N LEU A 544 -6.64 14.96 13.93
CA LEU A 544 -7.27 15.87 12.98
C LEU A 544 -6.89 17.32 13.30
N THR A 545 -6.46 18.08 12.29
CA THR A 545 -6.03 19.47 12.42
C THR A 545 -6.57 20.34 11.28
N GLU A 546 -6.61 21.65 11.52
CA GLU A 546 -6.91 22.62 10.46
C GLU A 546 -5.86 22.53 9.35
N GLY A 547 -6.32 22.58 8.10
CA GLY A 547 -5.50 22.33 6.91
C GLY A 547 -5.51 20.88 6.42
N ASP A 548 -6.00 19.92 7.23
CA ASP A 548 -6.17 18.55 6.75
C ASP A 548 -7.27 18.47 5.69
N LYS A 549 -7.09 17.55 4.73
CA LYS A 549 -8.04 17.32 3.65
C LYS A 549 -8.96 16.15 3.98
N MET A 550 -10.27 16.40 3.90
CA MET A 550 -11.32 15.40 4.00
C MET A 550 -12.02 15.22 2.65
N ALA A 551 -12.62 14.06 2.43
CA ALA A 551 -13.40 13.79 1.24
C ALA A 551 -14.49 12.75 1.52
N GLY A 552 -15.61 12.86 0.81
CA GLY A 552 -16.62 11.82 0.70
C GLY A 552 -16.37 10.93 -0.53
N ARG A 553 -17.22 9.92 -0.70
CA ARG A 553 -17.14 8.98 -1.84
C ARG A 553 -17.66 9.57 -3.17
N HIS A 554 -18.38 10.68 -3.12
CA HIS A 554 -19.02 11.32 -4.27
C HIS A 554 -18.13 12.41 -4.91
N GLY A 555 -16.81 12.36 -4.68
CA GLY A 555 -15.88 13.36 -5.19
C GLY A 555 -15.98 14.74 -4.53
N ASN A 556 -16.82 14.89 -3.50
CA ASN A 556 -16.81 16.05 -2.63
C ASN A 556 -15.55 16.02 -1.77
N LYS A 557 -14.75 17.07 -1.83
CA LYS A 557 -13.50 17.22 -1.09
C LYS A 557 -13.51 18.55 -0.38
N GLY A 558 -12.75 18.65 0.69
CA GLY A 558 -12.60 19.90 1.37
C GLY A 558 -11.45 19.94 2.35
N VAL A 559 -11.02 21.15 2.67
CA VAL A 559 -9.95 21.40 3.64
C VAL A 559 -10.60 21.90 4.93
N ILE A 560 -10.17 21.36 6.06
CA ILE A 560 -10.67 21.80 7.35
C ILE A 560 -10.18 23.23 7.57
N SER A 561 -11.11 24.17 7.56
CA SER A 561 -10.81 25.59 7.77
C SER A 561 -10.80 25.97 9.23
N ARG A 562 -11.64 25.29 10.03
CA ARG A 562 -11.80 25.58 11.44
C ARG A 562 -12.31 24.37 12.21
N ILE A 563 -11.73 24.16 13.39
CA ILE A 563 -12.25 23.24 14.40
C ILE A 563 -13.04 24.06 15.43
N GLN A 564 -14.35 23.89 15.44
CA GLN A 564 -15.27 24.68 16.26
C GLN A 564 -15.58 23.99 17.60
N PRO A 565 -15.63 24.72 18.73
CA PRO A 565 -16.13 24.19 19.99
C PRO A 565 -17.53 23.57 19.84
N VAL A 566 -17.81 22.52 20.62
CA VAL A 566 -19.03 21.72 20.49
C VAL A 566 -20.28 22.55 20.78
N GLU A 567 -20.18 23.46 21.75
CA GLU A 567 -21.23 24.40 22.17
C GLU A 567 -21.65 25.40 21.08
N ASP A 568 -20.77 25.66 20.12
CA ASP A 568 -21.02 26.57 19.01
C ASP A 568 -21.50 25.84 17.75
N MET A 569 -21.56 24.51 17.76
CA MET A 569 -22.05 23.74 16.61
C MET A 569 -23.59 23.80 16.52
N PRO A 570 -24.17 23.75 15.31
CA PRO A 570 -25.58 23.44 15.16
C PRO A 570 -25.93 22.13 15.88
N PHE A 571 -27.14 22.03 16.43
CA PHE A 571 -27.59 20.84 17.16
C PHE A 571 -29.00 20.44 16.76
N LEU A 572 -29.31 19.16 16.93
CA LEU A 572 -30.64 18.58 16.74
C LEU A 572 -31.56 18.97 17.89
N MET A 573 -32.88 18.76 17.74
CA MET A 573 -33.85 19.14 18.78
C MET A 573 -33.63 18.47 20.15
N ASP A 574 -32.94 17.32 20.17
CA ASP A 574 -32.58 16.59 21.38
C ASP A 574 -31.28 17.09 22.06
N GLY A 575 -30.64 18.11 21.49
CA GLY A 575 -29.38 18.68 21.97
C GLY A 575 -28.13 18.04 21.35
N THR A 576 -28.26 17.06 20.45
CA THR A 576 -27.09 16.42 19.82
C THR A 576 -26.41 17.38 18.84
N PRO A 577 -25.13 17.76 19.05
CA PRO A 577 -24.40 18.63 18.13
C PRO A 577 -24.03 17.91 16.84
N VAL A 578 -24.01 18.64 15.74
CA VAL A 578 -23.54 18.18 14.42
C VAL A 578 -22.02 18.03 14.44
N ASP A 579 -21.49 17.05 13.71
CA ASP A 579 -20.06 16.77 13.65
C ASP A 579 -19.35 17.61 12.59
N VAL A 580 -19.97 17.76 11.41
CA VAL A 580 -19.39 18.45 10.25
C VAL A 580 -20.43 19.35 9.60
N VAL A 581 -20.05 20.57 9.21
CA VAL A 581 -20.91 21.44 8.41
C VAL A 581 -20.30 21.65 7.03
N LEU A 582 -21.06 21.30 6.00
CA LEU A 582 -20.69 21.44 4.60
C LEU A 582 -21.50 22.53 3.92
N ASN A 583 -20.92 23.12 2.88
CA ASN A 583 -21.58 24.14 2.08
C ASN A 583 -22.63 23.51 1.14
N PRO A 584 -23.90 23.91 1.21
CA PRO A 584 -24.92 23.39 0.28
C PRO A 584 -24.66 23.81 -1.17
N LEU A 585 -23.93 24.92 -1.40
CA LEU A 585 -23.68 25.44 -2.74
C LEU A 585 -22.74 24.55 -3.57
N GLY A 586 -21.95 23.68 -2.93
CA GLY A 586 -21.04 22.75 -3.62
C GLY A 586 -21.73 21.48 -4.16
N VAL A 587 -23.03 21.30 -3.92
CA VAL A 587 -23.83 20.15 -4.39
C VAL A 587 -24.45 20.39 -5.78
N PRO A 588 -25.16 21.51 -6.05
CA PRO A 588 -25.78 21.74 -7.36
C PRO A 588 -24.81 22.20 -8.46
N SER A 589 -23.56 22.57 -8.10
CA SER A 589 -22.53 23.06 -9.03
C SER A 589 -21.74 21.95 -9.70
#